data_AF-A0A154PDY8-F1
#
_entry.id   AF-A0A154PDY8-F1
#
_cell.length_a   1.000
_cell.length_b   1.000
_cell.length_c   1.000
_cell.angle_alpha   90.00
_cell.angle_beta   90.00
_cell.angle_gamma   90.00
#
_symmetry.space_group_name_H-M   'P 1'
#
loop_
_entity.id
_entity.type
_entity.pdbx_description
1 polymer ?
#
loop_
_entity_poly.entity_id
_entity_poly.type
_entity_poly.pdbx_seq_one_letter_code
_entity_poly.pdbx_strand_id
1 'polypeptide(L)'
;MDAFGDNFVIEPEVDPVAEFVAREQDQLAGLEDEIPPVSMSTTTGTNANDNLPENFGNLKVGPGGDAEGSFEIIDAVGQTNEIQPPSATETAPKSPPVKEEPEKIRKWREEQKTRLEEKDAEEEKKKEEWREAARKELEEWYKHHAEAISKTKTTNRESAKNAEKQFVAEADEVEPGTEWERIAKLCDFNPKSSRTSKDVSRMRSIILQLKQTPPAPVTL
;
A
#
# COMPACT_ATOMS: atom_id res chain seq x y z
N MET A 1 -53.94 5.56 48.25
CA MET A 1 -54.76 6.55 47.52
C MET A 1 -53.87 7.15 46.46
N ASP A 2 -54.23 6.84 45.22
CA ASP A 2 -53.60 7.23 43.95
C ASP A 2 -53.76 8.73 43.60
N ALA A 3 -52.71 9.25 42.97
CA ALA A 3 -52.70 9.93 41.66
C ALA A 3 -52.98 11.45 41.44
N PHE A 4 -52.21 11.95 40.44
CA PHE A 4 -52.32 13.13 39.55
C PHE A 4 -51.74 14.48 40.03
N GLY A 5 -50.84 15.20 39.34
CA GLY A 5 -50.21 15.08 38.00
C GLY A 5 -49.10 16.18 37.85
N ASP A 6 -47.92 15.83 37.36
CA ASP A 6 -47.41 16.11 35.99
C ASP A 6 -47.20 17.59 35.64
N ASN A 7 -45.95 18.09 35.75
CA ASN A 7 -45.31 19.04 34.82
C ASN A 7 -43.92 19.47 35.32
N PHE A 8 -42.90 18.61 35.21
CA PHE A 8 -41.55 19.07 34.87
C PHE A 8 -40.84 17.95 34.12
N VAL A 9 -40.82 18.14 32.81
CA VAL A 9 -40.16 17.31 31.81
C VAL A 9 -38.70 17.13 32.22
N ILE A 10 -38.27 15.87 32.32
CA ILE A 10 -36.87 15.49 32.37
C ILE A 10 -36.35 15.72 30.94
N GLU A 11 -35.82 16.91 30.67
CA GLU A 11 -34.97 17.09 29.50
C GLU A 11 -33.67 16.31 29.74
N PRO A 12 -33.19 15.53 28.76
CA PRO A 12 -31.84 14.99 28.84
C PRO A 12 -30.89 16.17 28.81
N GLU A 13 -30.23 16.45 29.94
CA GLU A 13 -29.15 17.43 30.02
C GLU A 13 -28.00 16.91 29.14
N VAL A 14 -28.02 17.28 27.86
CA VAL A 14 -26.98 16.93 26.90
C VAL A 14 -25.73 17.69 27.31
N ASP A 15 -24.69 16.95 27.66
CA ASP A 15 -23.38 17.51 28.00
C ASP A 15 -22.93 18.47 26.87
N PRO A 16 -22.69 19.77 27.16
CA PRO A 16 -22.30 20.74 26.13
C PRO A 16 -20.99 20.36 25.43
N VAL A 17 -20.14 19.54 26.06
CA VAL A 17 -18.94 18.99 25.42
C VAL A 17 -19.31 17.91 24.40
N ALA A 18 -20.31 17.08 24.69
CA ALA A 18 -20.78 16.05 23.76
C ALA A 18 -21.50 16.67 22.55
N GLU A 19 -22.26 17.75 22.75
CA GLU A 19 -22.88 18.50 21.64
C GLU A 19 -21.80 19.15 20.73
N PHE A 20 -20.74 19.71 21.32
CA PHE A 20 -19.62 20.26 20.57
C PHE A 20 -18.88 19.18 19.75
N VAL A 21 -18.57 18.03 20.36
CA VAL A 21 -17.89 16.92 19.66
C VAL A 21 -18.77 16.35 18.54
N ALA A 22 -20.07 16.18 18.78
CA ALA A 22 -21.00 15.71 17.75
C ALA A 22 -21.11 16.70 16.59
N ARG A 23 -21.18 18.01 16.89
CA ARG A 23 -21.21 19.06 15.88
C ARG A 23 -19.94 19.11 15.03
N GLU A 24 -18.76 18.99 15.65
CA GLU A 24 -17.48 18.95 14.93
C GLU A 24 -17.35 17.67 14.09
N GLN A 25 -17.86 16.54 14.56
CA GLN A 25 -17.89 15.27 13.81
C GLN A 25 -18.81 15.33 12.59
N ASP A 26 -20.01 15.89 12.73
CA ASP A 26 -20.98 16.00 11.64
C ASP A 26 -20.50 17.01 10.58
N GLN A 27 -19.83 18.08 11.01
CA GLN A 27 -19.21 19.05 10.12
C GLN A 27 -18.01 18.47 9.34
N LEU A 28 -17.33 17.44 9.87
CA LEU A 28 -16.25 16.72 9.18
C LEU A 28 -16.77 15.57 8.29
N ALA A 29 -17.86 14.92 8.67
CA ALA A 29 -18.46 13.81 7.92
C ALA A 29 -18.97 14.24 6.53
N GLY A 30 -19.38 15.51 6.38
CA GLY A 30 -19.78 16.08 5.08
C GLY A 30 -18.66 16.22 4.04
N LEU A 31 -17.38 16.10 4.44
CA LEU A 31 -16.24 16.18 3.50
C LEU A 31 -15.86 14.83 2.88
N GLU A 32 -16.39 13.70 3.36
CA GLU A 32 -16.09 12.37 2.79
C GLU A 32 -16.81 12.12 1.45
N ASP A 33 -17.99 12.72 1.24
CA ASP A 33 -18.78 12.58 0.01
C ASP A 33 -18.32 13.51 -1.15
N GLU A 34 -17.48 14.51 -0.89
CA GLU A 34 -17.02 15.49 -1.91
C GLU A 34 -15.63 15.17 -2.51
N ILE A 35 -14.98 14.10 -2.06
CA ILE A 35 -13.71 13.64 -2.65
C ILE A 35 -14.02 12.59 -3.74
N PRO A 36 -13.97 12.93 -5.04
CA PRO A 36 -14.21 11.94 -6.09
C PRO A 36 -13.13 10.84 -6.02
N PRO A 37 -13.49 9.55 -6.22
CA PRO A 37 -12.52 8.46 -6.22
C PRO A 37 -11.56 8.65 -7.39
N VAL A 38 -10.29 8.92 -7.08
CA VAL A 38 -9.21 8.89 -8.07
C VAL A 38 -9.06 7.45 -8.53
N SER A 39 -9.75 7.12 -9.62
CA SER A 39 -9.64 5.84 -10.32
C SER A 39 -8.22 5.70 -10.89
N MET A 40 -7.32 5.05 -10.15
CA MET A 40 -6.09 4.52 -10.71
C MET A 40 -6.46 3.32 -11.58
N SER A 41 -6.66 3.61 -12.86
CA SER A 41 -6.85 2.61 -13.91
C SER A 41 -5.58 1.79 -14.07
N THR A 42 -5.58 0.57 -13.56
CA THR A 42 -4.71 -0.51 -14.02
C THR A 42 -5.03 -0.82 -15.49
N THR A 43 -4.13 -0.44 -16.39
CA THR A 43 -4.06 -1.01 -17.74
C THR A 43 -2.80 -1.87 -17.85
N THR A 44 -3.04 -3.12 -18.22
CA THR A 44 -2.08 -4.22 -18.30
C THR A 44 -1.24 -4.11 -19.58
N GLY A 45 0.09 -4.17 -19.43
CA GLY A 45 1.09 -4.74 -20.36
C GLY A 45 1.17 -4.22 -21.82
N THR A 46 2.33 -3.70 -22.23
CA THR A 46 3.26 -4.33 -23.20
C THR A 46 4.34 -3.36 -23.68
N ASN A 47 5.53 -3.92 -23.90
CA ASN A 47 6.64 -3.45 -24.74
C ASN A 47 7.65 -2.40 -24.21
N ALA A 48 8.90 -2.80 -24.43
CA ALA A 48 10.15 -2.09 -24.26
C ALA A 48 10.18 -0.74 -24.98
N ASN A 49 10.66 0.29 -24.29
CA ASN A 49 11.87 1.04 -24.67
C ASN A 49 12.29 1.91 -23.48
N ASP A 50 13.55 1.79 -23.05
CA ASP A 50 14.18 2.68 -22.09
C ASP A 50 14.24 4.10 -22.68
N ASN A 51 13.58 5.06 -22.03
CA ASN A 51 13.99 6.47 -22.03
C ASN A 51 13.39 7.15 -20.79
N LEU A 52 14.15 7.08 -19.70
CA LEU A 52 13.93 7.84 -18.49
C LEU A 52 14.41 9.28 -18.74
N PRO A 53 13.56 10.33 -18.63
CA PRO A 53 14.07 11.68 -18.58
C PRO A 53 14.60 11.97 -17.16
N GLU A 54 15.88 12.29 -17.10
CA GLU A 54 16.59 12.92 -16.00
C GLU A 54 15.81 14.13 -15.45
N ASN A 55 15.07 13.96 -14.36
CA ASN A 55 14.58 15.11 -13.58
C ASN A 55 14.41 14.80 -12.09
N PHE A 56 15.36 14.05 -11.53
CA PHE A 56 15.46 13.83 -10.08
C PHE A 56 16.88 14.15 -9.58
N GLY A 57 17.54 15.13 -10.21
CA GLY A 57 18.97 15.41 -10.03
C GLY A 57 19.34 16.76 -9.44
N ASN A 58 18.39 17.64 -9.09
CA ASN A 58 18.74 19.03 -8.75
C ASN A 58 18.04 19.61 -7.51
N LEU A 59 18.15 18.93 -6.37
CA LEU A 59 18.03 19.59 -5.06
C LEU A 59 19.30 19.36 -4.23
N LYS A 60 20.32 20.17 -4.54
CA LYS A 60 21.47 20.39 -3.67
C LYS A 60 21.22 21.71 -2.92
N VAL A 61 20.76 21.61 -1.68
CA VAL A 61 20.86 22.69 -0.68
C VAL A 61 21.54 22.10 0.55
N GLY A 62 22.49 22.86 1.11
CA GLY A 62 23.57 22.41 1.98
C GLY A 62 23.18 22.05 3.44
N PRO A 63 24.18 21.88 4.32
CA PRO A 63 23.98 21.44 5.69
C PRO A 63 23.49 22.61 6.53
N GLY A 64 22.25 22.54 7.00
CA GLY A 64 21.62 23.57 7.84
C GLY A 64 20.11 23.47 7.69
N GLY A 65 19.50 22.56 8.46
CA GLY A 65 18.06 22.35 8.49
C GLY A 65 17.47 22.87 9.79
N ASP A 66 16.93 24.08 9.73
CA ASP A 66 16.11 24.72 10.75
C ASP A 66 14.85 25.28 10.08
N ALA A 67 13.90 24.39 9.81
CA ALA A 67 12.53 24.77 9.53
C ALA A 67 11.81 24.96 10.87
N GLU A 68 12.04 26.11 11.51
CA GLU A 68 11.21 26.60 12.61
C GLU A 68 9.80 26.89 12.06
N GLY A 69 8.83 26.10 12.52
CA GLY A 69 7.42 26.44 12.39
C GLY A 69 7.15 27.71 13.19
N SER A 70 6.95 28.81 12.47
CA SER A 70 6.55 30.11 12.99
C SER A 70 5.19 30.03 13.68
N PHE A 71 5.19 29.73 14.98
CA PHE A 71 4.07 29.97 15.89
C PHE A 71 4.25 31.38 16.45
N GLU A 72 3.55 32.36 15.86
CA GLU A 72 3.57 33.75 16.33
C GLU A 72 2.86 33.85 17.69
N ILE A 73 3.63 33.99 18.77
CA ILE A 73 3.13 34.52 20.04
C ILE A 73 2.95 36.02 19.86
N ILE A 74 1.70 36.49 19.87
CA ILE A 74 1.35 37.90 19.93
C ILE A 74 1.76 38.44 21.30
N ASP A 75 2.90 39.10 21.37
CA ASP A 75 3.30 39.91 22.53
C ASP A 75 2.62 41.29 22.43
N ALA A 76 1.40 41.37 22.95
CA ALA A 76 0.60 42.59 23.03
C ALA A 76 0.67 43.22 24.44
N VAL A 77 1.86 43.49 24.98
CA VAL A 77 2.04 44.41 26.12
C VAL A 77 3.30 45.26 25.91
N GLY A 78 3.18 46.28 25.05
CA GLY A 78 4.29 47.17 24.72
C GLY A 78 3.84 48.56 24.30
N GLN A 79 2.81 49.12 24.95
CA GLN A 79 2.48 50.54 24.80
C GLN A 79 2.99 51.31 26.01
N THR A 80 4.11 52.00 25.79
CA THR A 80 4.76 52.94 26.70
C THR A 80 3.80 54.04 27.15
N ASN A 81 3.51 54.11 28.45
CA ASN A 81 2.95 55.30 29.07
C ASN A 81 3.91 55.72 30.19
N GLU A 82 4.59 56.85 29.99
CA GLU A 82 5.45 57.47 30.99
C GLU A 82 4.62 57.91 32.21
N ILE A 83 4.94 57.37 33.39
CA ILE A 83 4.62 57.99 34.68
C ILE A 83 5.84 57.82 35.61
N GLN A 84 6.35 58.95 36.10
CA GLN A 84 7.44 59.06 37.08
C GLN A 84 7.15 58.32 38.41
N PRO A 85 8.19 57.95 39.20
CA PRO A 85 8.04 57.05 40.34
C PRO A 85 7.72 57.82 41.65
N PRO A 86 7.05 57.15 42.60
CA PRO A 86 7.35 57.38 44.00
C PRO A 86 7.97 56.13 44.64
N SER A 87 9.13 56.37 45.24
CA SER A 87 9.83 55.59 46.27
C SER A 87 8.91 54.74 47.17
N ALA A 88 9.23 53.45 47.36
CA ALA A 88 9.63 52.88 48.66
C ALA A 88 9.57 51.33 48.69
N THR A 89 10.56 50.78 49.41
CA THR A 89 10.61 49.49 50.12
C THR A 89 10.79 48.20 49.33
N GLU A 90 12.04 47.71 49.34
CA GLU A 90 12.38 46.29 49.29
C GLU A 90 11.60 45.50 50.36
N THR A 91 10.83 44.52 49.92
CA THR A 91 10.47 43.36 50.74
C THR A 91 10.84 42.11 49.96
N ALA A 92 11.87 41.42 50.44
CA ALA A 92 12.26 40.11 49.94
C ALA A 92 11.08 39.11 50.00
N PRO A 93 10.85 38.28 48.96
CA PRO A 93 9.82 37.26 49.03
C PRO A 93 10.28 36.15 49.98
N LYS A 94 9.57 35.99 51.10
CA LYS A 94 9.69 34.79 51.94
C LYS A 94 9.20 33.59 51.13
N SER A 95 10.06 32.59 50.92
CA SER A 95 9.67 31.29 50.37
C SER A 95 8.49 30.72 51.15
N PRO A 96 7.38 30.32 50.50
CA PRO A 96 6.22 29.77 51.21
C PRO A 96 6.59 28.45 51.90
N PRO A 97 6.03 28.17 53.09
CA PRO A 97 6.27 26.92 53.80
C PRO A 97 5.72 25.74 52.98
N VAL A 98 6.52 24.68 52.86
CA VAL A 98 6.15 23.42 52.21
C VAL A 98 4.98 22.81 52.98
N LYS A 99 3.76 23.01 52.48
CA LYS A 99 2.57 22.32 52.97
C LYS A 99 2.61 20.92 52.37
N GLU A 100 2.78 19.91 53.21
CA GLU A 100 2.65 18.51 52.78
C GLU A 100 1.32 18.33 52.05
N GLU A 101 1.37 17.86 50.80
CA GLU A 101 0.19 17.72 49.96
C GLU A 101 -0.84 16.80 50.68
N PRO A 102 -2.13 17.18 50.74
CA PRO A 102 -3.17 16.35 51.34
C PRO A 102 -3.17 14.93 50.74
N GLU A 103 -3.18 13.90 51.57
CA GLU A 103 -3.16 12.46 51.19
C GLU A 103 -4.17 12.09 50.07
N LYS A 104 -5.31 12.79 49.99
CA LYS A 104 -6.30 12.60 48.90
C LYS A 104 -5.78 13.06 47.54
N ILE A 105 -5.07 14.18 47.49
CA ILE A 105 -4.45 14.70 46.26
C ILE A 105 -3.28 13.81 45.86
N ARG A 106 -2.53 13.28 46.84
CA ARG A 106 -1.46 12.31 46.59
C ARG A 106 -2.00 11.05 45.92
N LYS A 107 -3.07 10.45 46.49
CA LYS A 107 -3.76 9.29 45.90
C LYS A 107 -4.32 9.59 44.50
N TRP A 108 -4.95 10.76 44.33
CA TRP A 108 -5.47 11.16 43.02
C TRP A 108 -4.36 11.32 41.96
N ARG A 109 -3.20 11.90 42.32
CA ARG A 109 -2.06 11.99 41.40
C ARG A 109 -1.44 10.63 41.09
N GLU A 110 -1.33 9.75 42.08
CA GLU A 110 -0.87 8.37 41.88
C GLU A 110 -1.81 7.60 40.94
N GLU A 111 -3.13 7.70 41.13
CA GLU A 111 -4.15 7.09 40.27
C GLU A 111 -4.14 7.66 38.84
N GLN A 112 -4.05 8.98 38.68
CA GLN A 112 -3.96 9.62 37.36
C GLN A 112 -2.65 9.25 36.63
N LYS A 113 -1.53 9.25 37.37
CA LYS A 113 -0.24 8.83 36.82
C LYS A 113 -0.30 7.38 36.34
N THR A 114 -0.87 6.50 37.16
CA THR A 114 -1.00 5.08 36.81
C THR A 114 -1.88 4.89 35.57
N ARG A 115 -3.00 5.61 35.47
CA ARG A 115 -3.88 5.56 34.31
C ARG A 115 -3.22 6.10 33.03
N LEU A 116 -2.38 7.11 33.16
CA LEU A 116 -1.63 7.64 32.03
C LEU A 116 -0.58 6.63 31.57
N GLU A 117 0.17 6.04 32.52
CA GLU A 117 1.16 5.00 32.24
C GLU A 117 0.53 3.74 31.60
N GLU A 118 -0.68 3.36 32.01
CA GLU A 118 -1.45 2.28 31.37
C GLU A 118 -1.79 2.60 29.91
N LYS A 119 -2.25 3.83 29.63
CA LYS A 119 -2.54 4.27 28.25
C LYS A 119 -1.28 4.33 27.39
N ASP A 120 -0.20 4.87 27.92
CA ASP A 120 1.08 4.95 27.20
C ASP A 120 1.60 3.53 26.87
N ALA A 121 1.45 2.58 27.80
CA ALA A 121 1.80 1.18 27.58
C ALA A 121 0.89 0.49 26.54
N GLU A 122 -0.41 0.78 26.53
CA GLU A 122 -1.34 0.27 25.51
C GLU A 122 -0.99 0.80 24.11
N GLU A 123 -0.64 2.09 24.00
CA GLU A 123 -0.21 2.70 22.75
C GLU A 123 1.11 2.12 22.25
N GLU A 124 2.09 1.93 23.15
CA GLU A 124 3.37 1.32 22.81
C GLU A 124 3.16 -0.13 22.33
N LYS A 125 2.32 -0.91 23.03
CA LYS A 125 2.00 -2.27 22.64
C LYS A 125 1.33 -2.32 21.27
N LYS A 126 0.34 -1.46 21.01
CA LYS A 126 -0.33 -1.39 19.70
C LYS A 126 0.65 -1.02 18.60
N LYS A 127 1.55 -0.08 18.87
CA LYS A 127 2.62 0.31 17.93
C LYS A 127 3.58 -0.85 17.65
N GLU A 128 3.91 -1.65 18.66
CA GLU A 128 4.73 -2.85 18.49
C GLU A 128 3.99 -3.92 17.70
N GLU A 129 2.75 -4.23 18.02
CA GLU A 129 1.91 -5.17 17.26
C GLU A 129 1.83 -4.79 15.77
N TRP A 130 1.67 -3.50 15.45
CA TRP A 130 1.64 -3.00 14.07
C TRP A 130 2.99 -3.16 13.38
N ARG A 131 4.09 -2.90 14.10
CA ARG A 131 5.44 -3.10 13.58
C ARG A 131 5.73 -4.58 13.33
N GLU A 132 5.29 -5.46 14.23
CA GLU A 132 5.44 -6.90 14.05
C GLU A 132 4.59 -7.43 12.90
N ALA A 133 3.35 -6.95 12.76
CA ALA A 133 2.48 -7.30 11.65
C ALA A 133 3.10 -6.91 10.31
N ALA A 134 3.58 -5.67 10.19
CA ALA A 134 4.27 -5.19 8.98
C ALA A 134 5.54 -6.01 8.68
N ARG A 135 6.31 -6.39 9.70
CA ARG A 135 7.49 -7.25 9.54
C ARG A 135 7.11 -8.64 9.03
N LYS A 136 6.09 -9.27 9.63
CA LYS A 136 5.60 -10.59 9.23
C LYS A 136 5.04 -10.58 7.81
N GLU A 137 4.30 -9.54 7.44
CA GLU A 137 3.78 -9.39 6.07
C GLU A 137 4.91 -9.29 5.05
N LEU A 138 5.95 -8.53 5.34
CA LEU A 138 7.13 -8.42 4.48
C LEU A 138 7.86 -9.77 4.33
N GLU A 139 8.04 -10.49 5.43
CA GLU A 139 8.64 -11.84 5.42
C GLU A 139 7.81 -12.83 4.59
N GLU A 140 6.49 -12.83 4.75
CA GLU A 140 5.58 -13.69 3.98
C GLU A 140 5.60 -13.32 2.49
N TRP A 141 5.67 -12.02 2.17
CA TRP A 141 5.82 -11.58 0.78
C TRP A 141 7.10 -12.10 0.14
N TYR A 142 8.24 -12.00 0.83
CA TYR A 142 9.51 -12.52 0.32
C TYR A 142 9.48 -14.05 0.14
N LYS A 143 8.87 -14.76 1.08
CA LYS A 143 8.69 -16.21 0.99
C LYS A 143 7.83 -16.58 -0.21
N HIS A 144 6.66 -15.96 -0.37
CA HIS A 144 5.78 -16.20 -1.52
C HIS A 144 6.46 -15.84 -2.85
N HIS A 145 7.23 -14.74 -2.88
CA HIS A 145 7.99 -14.35 -4.06
C HIS A 145 9.08 -15.38 -4.42
N ALA A 146 9.83 -15.85 -3.43
CA ALA A 146 10.85 -16.88 -3.62
C ALA A 146 10.23 -18.20 -4.10
N GLU A 147 9.09 -18.62 -3.53
CA GLU A 147 8.34 -19.80 -3.95
C GLU A 147 7.83 -19.65 -5.39
N ALA A 148 7.27 -18.49 -5.76
CA ALA A 148 6.81 -18.20 -7.10
C ALA A 148 7.96 -18.28 -8.13
N ILE A 149 9.11 -17.69 -7.83
CA ILE A 149 10.30 -17.78 -8.69
C ILE A 149 10.77 -19.23 -8.82
N SER A 150 10.86 -19.95 -7.70
CA SER A 150 11.31 -21.34 -7.67
C SER A 150 10.39 -22.25 -8.49
N LYS A 151 9.07 -22.05 -8.36
CA LYS A 151 8.04 -22.76 -9.12
C LYS A 151 8.18 -22.48 -10.61
N THR A 152 8.24 -21.21 -11.01
CA THR A 152 8.42 -20.82 -12.42
C THR A 152 9.71 -21.39 -13.02
N LYS A 153 10.82 -21.33 -12.28
CA LYS A 153 12.10 -21.91 -12.72
C LYS A 153 12.00 -23.42 -12.90
N THR A 154 11.33 -24.11 -11.99
CA THR A 154 11.12 -25.56 -12.07
C THR A 154 10.23 -25.92 -13.25
N THR A 155 9.10 -25.25 -13.43
CA THR A 155 8.20 -25.43 -14.58
C THR A 155 8.92 -25.18 -15.90
N ASN A 156 9.70 -24.10 -16.01
CA ASN A 156 10.48 -23.82 -17.22
C ASN A 156 11.53 -24.90 -17.49
N ARG A 157 12.21 -25.38 -16.44
CA ARG A 157 13.20 -26.46 -16.58
C ARG A 157 12.55 -27.78 -16.99
N GLU A 158 11.40 -28.11 -16.42
CA GLU A 158 10.64 -29.31 -16.77
C GLU A 158 10.08 -29.21 -18.19
N SER A 159 9.53 -28.06 -18.57
CA SER A 159 9.07 -27.78 -19.93
C SER A 159 10.20 -27.92 -20.95
N ALA A 160 11.39 -27.37 -20.66
CA ALA A 160 12.56 -27.53 -21.52
C ALA A 160 12.99 -28.99 -21.66
N LYS A 161 13.04 -29.75 -20.56
CA LYS A 161 13.36 -31.18 -20.60
C LYS A 161 12.31 -31.99 -21.36
N ASN A 162 11.02 -31.65 -21.21
CA ASN A 162 9.95 -32.34 -21.92
C ASN A 162 9.99 -32.04 -23.42
N ALA A 163 10.25 -30.79 -23.80
CA ALA A 163 10.47 -30.40 -25.19
C ALA A 163 11.68 -31.12 -25.79
N GLU A 164 12.80 -31.23 -25.06
CA GLU A 164 13.97 -32.00 -25.48
C GLU A 164 13.64 -33.49 -25.68
N LYS A 165 12.93 -34.11 -24.73
CA LYS A 165 12.49 -35.51 -24.87
C LYS A 165 11.57 -35.73 -26.06
N GLN A 166 10.63 -34.82 -26.28
CA GLN A 166 9.74 -34.86 -27.44
C GLN A 166 10.53 -34.71 -28.75
N PHE A 167 11.49 -33.78 -28.79
CA PHE A 167 12.35 -33.58 -29.94
C PHE A 167 13.22 -34.81 -30.24
N VAL A 168 13.82 -35.43 -29.23
CA VAL A 168 14.62 -36.66 -29.40
C VAL A 168 13.75 -37.82 -29.87
N ALA A 169 12.57 -38.02 -29.27
CA ALA A 169 11.65 -39.08 -29.70
C ALA A 169 11.19 -38.90 -31.16
N GLU A 170 10.89 -37.67 -31.59
CA GLU A 170 10.52 -37.37 -32.97
C GLU A 170 11.71 -37.47 -33.95
N ALA A 171 12.95 -37.30 -33.48
CA ALA A 171 14.16 -37.46 -34.27
C ALA A 171 14.59 -38.93 -34.45
N ASP A 172 14.31 -39.79 -33.47
CA ASP A 172 14.63 -41.23 -33.53
C ASP A 172 13.57 -42.02 -34.34
N GLU A 173 12.33 -41.53 -34.46
CA GLU A 173 11.24 -42.14 -35.22
C GLU A 173 11.29 -41.85 -36.74
N VAL A 174 12.50 -41.80 -37.33
CA VAL A 174 12.66 -41.62 -38.77
C VAL A 174 12.55 -42.98 -39.48
N GLU A 175 11.33 -43.49 -39.54
CA GLU A 175 11.00 -44.62 -40.41
C GLU A 175 10.72 -44.12 -41.85
N PRO A 176 11.29 -44.79 -42.88
CA PRO A 176 11.02 -44.46 -44.28
C PRO A 176 9.51 -44.49 -44.60
N GLY A 177 8.95 -43.37 -45.03
CA GLY A 177 7.52 -43.21 -45.35
C GLY A 177 6.74 -42.22 -44.46
N THR A 178 7.34 -41.75 -43.37
CA THR A 178 6.73 -40.77 -42.43
C THR A 178 7.09 -39.30 -42.73
N GLU A 179 7.83 -39.03 -43.81
CA GLU A 179 8.44 -37.72 -44.09
C GLU A 179 7.38 -36.63 -44.27
N TRP A 180 6.30 -36.92 -45.02
CA TRP A 180 5.22 -35.97 -45.25
C TRP A 180 4.39 -35.70 -44.00
N GLU A 181 4.26 -36.69 -43.11
CA GLU A 181 3.60 -36.49 -41.83
C GLU A 181 4.40 -35.55 -40.91
N ARG A 182 5.73 -35.68 -40.88
CA ARG A 182 6.62 -34.76 -40.14
C ARG A 182 6.60 -33.35 -40.73
N ILE A 183 6.70 -33.21 -42.05
CA ILE A 183 6.61 -31.90 -42.72
C ILE A 183 5.26 -31.22 -42.41
N ALA A 184 4.16 -31.98 -42.41
CA ALA A 184 2.85 -31.45 -42.07
C ALA A 184 2.74 -31.03 -40.59
N LYS A 185 3.32 -31.78 -39.64
CA LYS A 185 3.33 -31.38 -38.20
C LYS A 185 3.99 -30.02 -37.97
N LEU A 186 5.02 -29.70 -38.74
CA LEU A 186 5.74 -28.41 -38.68
C LEU A 186 5.03 -27.28 -39.45
N CYS A 187 4.05 -27.62 -40.31
CA CYS A 187 3.30 -26.63 -41.07
C CYS A 187 2.07 -26.14 -40.30
N ASP A 188 1.94 -24.82 -40.19
CA ASP A 188 0.76 -24.21 -39.62
C ASP A 188 -0.40 -24.18 -40.63
N PHE A 189 -1.44 -24.98 -40.36
CA PHE A 189 -2.65 -25.08 -41.18
C PHE A 189 -3.78 -24.15 -40.74
N ASN A 190 -3.56 -23.31 -39.71
CA ASN A 190 -4.58 -22.39 -39.26
C ASN A 190 -4.80 -21.28 -40.32
N PRO A 191 -6.02 -21.14 -40.88
CA PRO A 191 -6.30 -20.11 -41.87
C PRO A 191 -6.16 -18.68 -41.30
N LYS A 192 -6.21 -18.52 -39.97
CA LYS A 192 -6.08 -17.22 -39.29
C LYS A 192 -4.65 -16.85 -38.89
N SER A 193 -3.70 -17.79 -39.00
CA SER A 193 -2.31 -17.53 -38.59
C SER A 193 -1.43 -16.96 -39.71
N SER A 194 -2.00 -16.67 -40.88
CA SER A 194 -1.26 -16.14 -42.03
C SER A 194 -0.70 -14.74 -41.72
N ARG A 195 0.48 -14.70 -41.11
CA ARG A 195 1.28 -13.49 -40.88
C ARG A 195 2.29 -13.23 -41.99
N THR A 196 2.25 -14.01 -43.08
CA THR A 196 3.22 -13.94 -44.17
C THR A 196 2.69 -13.06 -45.30
N SER A 197 3.55 -12.19 -45.86
CA SER A 197 3.20 -11.33 -47.01
C SER A 197 2.93 -12.10 -48.32
N LYS A 198 3.25 -13.39 -48.36
CA LYS A 198 3.02 -14.29 -49.49
C LYS A 198 1.89 -15.26 -49.16
N ASP A 199 1.05 -15.55 -50.15
CA ASP A 199 0.03 -16.58 -50.03
C ASP A 199 0.67 -17.97 -50.08
N VAL A 200 0.63 -18.67 -48.95
CA VAL A 200 1.14 -20.03 -48.77
C VAL A 200 0.04 -21.10 -48.84
N SER A 201 -1.20 -20.72 -49.18
CA SER A 201 -2.35 -21.63 -49.19
C SER A 201 -2.17 -22.80 -50.15
N ARG A 202 -1.62 -22.54 -51.35
CA ARG A 202 -1.32 -23.61 -52.33
C ARG A 202 -0.25 -24.58 -51.81
N MET A 203 0.81 -24.07 -51.19
CA MET A 203 1.87 -24.89 -50.60
C MET A 203 1.31 -25.78 -49.48
N ARG A 204 0.52 -25.19 -48.56
CA ARG A 204 -0.17 -25.92 -47.48
C ARG A 204 -1.07 -27.02 -48.04
N SER A 205 -1.86 -26.73 -49.07
CA SER A 205 -2.72 -27.71 -49.73
C SER A 205 -1.94 -28.89 -50.32
N ILE A 206 -0.80 -28.62 -50.96
CA ILE A 206 0.07 -29.67 -51.54
C ILE A 206 0.67 -30.55 -50.43
N ILE A 207 1.16 -29.95 -49.34
CA ILE A 207 1.73 -30.69 -48.20
C ILE A 207 0.66 -31.59 -47.55
N LEU A 208 -0.58 -31.11 -47.42
CA LEU A 208 -1.67 -31.91 -46.88
C LEU A 208 -2.04 -33.09 -47.78
N GLN A 209 -2.04 -32.88 -49.11
CA GLN A 209 -2.26 -33.96 -50.07
C GLN A 209 -1.16 -35.03 -49.98
N LEU A 210 0.10 -34.61 -49.90
CA LEU A 210 1.23 -35.54 -49.80
C LEU A 210 1.24 -36.32 -48.48
N LYS A 211 0.67 -35.77 -47.40
CA LYS A 211 0.40 -36.50 -46.16
C LYS A 211 -0.71 -37.57 -46.33
N GLN A 212 -1.78 -37.25 -47.06
CA GLN A 212 -2.93 -38.15 -47.24
C GLN A 212 -2.66 -39.26 -48.26
N THR A 213 -1.92 -38.94 -49.31
CA THR A 213 -1.55 -39.85 -50.40
C THR A 213 -0.04 -39.76 -50.61
N PRO A 214 0.76 -40.49 -49.81
CA PRO A 214 2.21 -40.49 -49.97
C PRO A 214 2.59 -41.09 -51.34
N PRO A 215 3.55 -40.50 -52.06
CA PRO A 215 4.03 -41.04 -53.32
C PRO A 215 4.68 -42.41 -53.09
N ALA A 216 4.56 -43.31 -54.07
CA ALA A 216 5.18 -44.63 -54.01
C ALA A 216 6.70 -44.50 -53.79
N PRO A 217 7.30 -45.34 -52.93
CA PRO A 217 8.73 -45.29 -52.68
C PRO A 217 9.49 -45.52 -53.98
N VAL A 218 10.39 -44.59 -54.29
CA VAL A 218 11.21 -44.66 -55.50
C VAL A 218 12.27 -45.74 -55.29
N THR A 219 12.06 -46.93 -55.85
CA THR A 219 13.08 -47.98 -55.91
C THR A 219 14.08 -47.63 -57.02
N LEU A 220 15.26 -47.14 -56.66
CA LEU A 220 16.40 -47.00 -57.56
C LEU A 220 17.26 -48.27 -57.56
#